data_AF-A0AB36JTE1-F1
#
_entry.id   AF-A0AB36JTE1-F1
#
_cell.length_a   1.000
_cell.length_b   1.000
_cell.length_c   1.000
_cell.angle_alpha   90.00
_cell.angle_beta   90.00
_cell.angle_gamma   90.00
#
_symmetry.space_group_name_H-M   'P 1'
#
loop_
_entity.id
_entity.type
_entity.pdbx_description
1 polymer ?
#
loop_
_entity_poly.entity_id
_entity_poly.type
_entity_poly.pdbx_seq_one_letter_code
_entity_poly.pdbx_strand_id
1 'polypeptide(L)'
;MIKLRVNSKNTEKPLPEDGILYILFFRMEDKELVKIGVTSRDDIEIRVSEILVSIFKKYREFPYCRPKRFRKTEKVFEKERFLHKYFEKRRYTTAKKFSGSTEFFEVPLDEVVQVYEDLLEGKIGCEG
;
A
#
# COMPACT_ATOMS: atom_id res chain seq x y z
N MET A 1 28.53 -32.06 -28.43
CA MET A 1 27.28 -31.38 -28.03
C MET A 1 27.01 -31.69 -26.56
N ILE A 2 27.32 -30.78 -25.64
CA ILE A 2 27.05 -30.96 -24.21
C ILE A 2 25.69 -30.34 -23.92
N LYS A 3 24.70 -31.14 -23.52
CA LYS A 3 23.42 -30.65 -23.00
C LYS A 3 23.61 -30.21 -21.55
N LEU A 4 23.70 -28.91 -21.32
CA LEU A 4 23.57 -28.32 -19.99
C LEU A 4 22.11 -28.49 -19.52
N ARG A 5 21.88 -29.30 -18.50
CA ARG A 5 20.62 -29.31 -17.74
C ARG A 5 20.71 -28.20 -16.69
N VAL A 6 19.98 -27.12 -16.89
CA VAL A 6 19.78 -26.11 -15.84
C VAL A 6 18.71 -26.65 -14.89
N ASN A 7 19.12 -26.96 -13.66
CA ASN A 7 18.21 -27.33 -12.59
C ASN A 7 17.87 -26.07 -11.80
N SER A 8 16.91 -25.28 -12.31
CA SER A 8 16.49 -24.04 -11.65
C SER A 8 15.44 -24.34 -10.57
N LYS A 9 15.89 -24.92 -9.45
CA LYS A 9 15.18 -24.75 -8.18
C LYS A 9 15.63 -23.42 -7.59
N ASN A 10 15.06 -22.32 -8.08
CA ASN A 10 15.02 -21.08 -7.32
C ASN A 10 14.13 -21.37 -6.11
N THR A 11 14.73 -21.74 -4.98
CA THR A 11 14.04 -21.63 -3.70
C THR A 11 13.87 -20.14 -3.44
N GLU A 12 12.72 -19.60 -3.86
CA GLU A 12 12.32 -18.25 -3.48
C GLU A 12 12.36 -18.19 -1.95
N LYS A 13 13.28 -17.37 -1.42
CA LYS A 13 13.16 -16.96 -0.01
C LYS A 13 11.78 -16.29 0.08
N PRO A 14 10.91 -16.71 1.02
CA PRO A 14 9.66 -15.99 1.24
C PRO A 14 10.00 -14.52 1.45
N LEU A 15 9.24 -13.64 0.77
CA LEU A 15 9.33 -12.21 1.00
C LEU A 15 9.19 -11.98 2.52
N PRO A 16 9.98 -11.07 3.12
CA PRO A 16 9.82 -10.76 4.52
C PRO A 16 8.35 -10.40 4.77
N GLU A 17 7.69 -11.15 5.65
CA GLU A 17 6.31 -10.89 6.04
C GLU A 17 6.20 -9.62 6.88
N ASP A 18 7.34 -9.13 7.37
CA ASP A 18 7.45 -7.95 8.20
C ASP A 18 7.61 -6.70 7.34
N GLY A 19 6.87 -5.66 7.71
CA GLY A 19 6.98 -4.36 7.09
C GLY A 19 6.13 -3.32 7.78
N ILE A 20 6.06 -2.14 7.19
CA ILE A 20 5.18 -1.05 7.63
C ILE A 20 3.91 -1.09 6.81
N LEU A 21 2.77 -1.28 7.48
CA LEU A 21 1.43 -1.04 6.90
C LEU A 21 1.04 0.40 7.20
N TYR A 22 0.71 1.17 6.17
CA TYR A 22 0.43 2.61 6.30
C TYR A 22 -0.86 3.06 5.63
N ILE A 23 -1.37 4.19 6.15
CA ILE A 23 -2.47 4.99 5.60
C ILE A 23 -1.92 6.39 5.30
N LEU A 24 -1.98 6.79 4.04
CA LEU A 24 -1.70 8.16 3.61
C LEU A 24 -3.00 8.85 3.20
N PHE A 25 -3.11 10.11 3.56
CA PHE A 25 -4.18 10.99 3.11
C PHE A 25 -3.66 11.89 2.00
N PHE A 26 -4.42 12.00 0.92
CA PHE A 26 -4.12 12.83 -0.25
C PHE A 26 -5.25 13.81 -0.55
N ARG A 27 -4.87 15.00 -1.05
CA ARG A 27 -5.77 15.84 -1.84
C ARG A 27 -5.24 15.94 -3.25
N MET A 28 -5.95 15.36 -4.21
CA MET A 28 -5.61 15.36 -5.64
C MET A 28 -6.87 15.12 -6.47
N GLU A 29 -6.89 15.58 -7.72
CA GLU A 29 -8.04 15.44 -8.62
C GLU A 29 -9.35 15.94 -7.99
N ASP A 30 -9.27 17.07 -7.26
CA ASP A 30 -10.38 17.69 -6.52
C ASP A 30 -11.08 16.76 -5.52
N LYS A 31 -10.37 15.71 -5.08
CA LYS A 31 -10.86 14.69 -4.15
C LYS A 31 -9.96 14.56 -2.93
N GLU A 32 -10.58 14.17 -1.83
CA GLU A 32 -9.88 13.64 -0.66
C GLU A 32 -9.79 12.12 -0.81
N LEU A 33 -8.56 11.61 -0.96
CA LEU A 33 -8.30 10.20 -1.22
C LEU A 33 -7.46 9.58 -0.11
N VAL A 34 -7.72 8.30 0.15
CA VAL A 34 -6.94 7.52 1.11
C VAL A 34 -6.13 6.47 0.35
N LYS A 35 -4.83 6.41 0.60
CA LYS A 35 -3.94 5.37 0.07
C LYS A 35 -3.58 4.41 1.19
N ILE A 36 -3.82 3.12 0.94
CA ILE A 36 -3.44 2.02 1.85
C ILE A 36 -2.31 1.27 1.18
N GLY A 37 -1.18 1.13 1.85
CA GLY A 37 -0.06 0.40 1.26
C GLY A 37 0.93 -0.13 2.28
N VAL A 38 1.91 -0.86 1.75
CA VAL A 38 3.00 -1.42 2.55
C VAL A 38 4.37 -0.97 2.09
N THR A 39 5.35 -1.07 2.98
CA THR A 39 6.76 -0.98 2.62
C THR A 39 7.61 -1.89 3.50
N SER A 40 8.61 -2.53 2.88
CA SER A 40 9.67 -3.26 3.58
C SER A 40 10.84 -2.34 3.99
N ARG A 41 10.78 -1.05 3.65
CA ARG A 41 11.75 -0.07 4.13
C ARG A 41 11.51 0.19 5.62
N ASP A 42 12.59 0.54 6.32
CA ASP A 42 12.51 0.92 7.72
C ASP A 42 11.87 2.30 7.94
N ASP A 43 11.93 3.17 6.93
CA ASP A 43 11.51 4.58 7.01
C ASP A 43 10.34 4.88 6.07
N ILE A 44 9.25 5.39 6.65
CA ILE A 44 8.05 5.77 5.90
C ILE A 44 8.28 7.01 5.02
N GLU A 45 9.19 7.90 5.43
CA GLU A 45 9.52 9.16 4.75
C GLU A 45 10.08 8.90 3.35
N ILE A 46 10.95 7.89 3.21
CA ILE A 46 11.51 7.48 1.92
C ILE A 46 10.37 6.99 1.02
N ARG A 47 9.48 6.15 1.55
CA ARG A 47 8.36 5.60 0.76
C ARG A 47 7.38 6.68 0.31
N VAL A 48 7.03 7.62 1.18
CA VAL A 48 6.15 8.75 0.84
C VAL A 48 6.80 9.61 -0.26
N SER A 49 8.10 9.88 -0.15
CA SER A 49 8.85 10.65 -1.15
C SER A 49 8.88 9.98 -2.52
N GLU A 50 9.08 8.65 -2.58
CA GLU A 50 9.00 7.89 -3.83
C GLU A 50 7.64 8.00 -4.52
N ILE A 51 6.56 7.90 -3.74
CA ILE A 51 5.19 8.01 -4.24
C ILE A 51 4.97 9.41 -4.83
N LEU A 52 5.34 10.46 -4.07
CA LEU A 52 5.21 11.84 -4.52
C LEU A 52 6.00 12.12 -5.80
N VAL A 53 7.24 11.61 -5.91
CA VAL A 53 8.03 11.71 -7.15
C VAL A 53 7.37 10.96 -8.32
N SER A 54 6.73 9.81 -8.07
CA SER A 54 5.99 9.06 -9.10
C SER A 54 4.80 9.86 -9.62
N ILE A 55 4.05 10.50 -8.73
CA ILE A 55 2.94 11.39 -9.07
C ILE A 55 3.44 12.60 -9.86
N PHE A 56 4.48 13.28 -9.38
CA PHE A 56 5.08 14.43 -10.07
C PHE A 56 5.48 14.11 -11.52
N LYS A 57 6.05 12.92 -11.78
CA LYS A 57 6.42 12.49 -13.14
C LYS A 57 5.23 12.43 -14.12
N LYS A 58 3.98 12.34 -13.62
CA LYS A 58 2.76 12.23 -14.44
C LYS A 58 1.90 13.48 -14.38
N TYR A 59 1.72 14.06 -13.20
CA TYR A 59 0.87 15.23 -12.98
C TYR A 59 1.62 16.56 -13.06
N ARG A 60 2.96 16.53 -12.90
CA ARG A 60 3.84 17.72 -12.86
C ARG A 60 3.54 18.67 -11.69
N GLU A 61 2.94 18.13 -10.65
CA GLU A 61 2.68 18.79 -9.37
C GLU A 61 2.89 17.80 -8.23
N PHE A 62 3.11 18.33 -7.02
CA PHE A 62 3.07 17.55 -5.79
C PHE A 62 1.71 17.78 -5.12
N PRO A 63 0.85 16.75 -4.98
CA PRO A 63 -0.39 16.89 -4.25
C PRO A 63 -0.11 17.07 -2.76
N TYR A 64 -1.08 17.61 -2.03
CA TYR A 64 -1.05 17.54 -0.57
C TYR A 64 -1.08 16.08 -0.14
N CYS A 65 -0.12 15.67 0.68
CA CYS A 65 0.01 14.31 1.20
C CYS A 65 0.46 14.37 2.66
N ARG A 66 -0.15 13.55 3.51
CA ARG A 66 0.37 13.30 4.86
C ARG A 66 0.15 11.86 5.31
N PRO A 67 1.09 11.26 6.06
CA PRO A 67 0.80 10.04 6.81
C PRO A 67 -0.31 10.30 7.85
N LYS A 68 -1.29 9.40 7.94
CA LYS A 68 -2.29 9.40 9.02
C LYS A 68 -1.99 8.31 10.05
N ARG A 69 -1.59 7.13 9.59
CA ARG A 69 -1.18 5.98 10.43
C ARG A 69 -0.11 5.17 9.72
N PHE A 70 0.81 4.61 10.49
CA PHE A 70 1.74 3.60 10.03
C PHE A 70 2.26 2.81 11.24
N ARG A 71 2.44 1.50 11.10
CA ARG A 71 2.96 0.62 12.16
C ARG A 71 3.74 -0.51 11.53
N LYS A 72 4.87 -0.88 12.16
CA LYS A 72 5.57 -2.13 11.84
C LYS A 72 4.69 -3.31 12.27
N THR A 73 4.54 -4.30 11.39
CA THR A 73 3.71 -5.46 11.63
C THR A 73 4.19 -6.65 10.83
N GLU A 74 3.98 -7.85 11.37
CA GLU A 74 4.09 -9.12 10.66
C GLU A 74 2.88 -9.30 9.72
N LYS A 75 3.04 -10.19 8.73
CA LYS A 75 2.03 -10.53 7.71
C LYS A 75 1.49 -9.29 6.98
N VAL A 76 2.37 -8.34 6.71
CA VAL A 76 2.01 -6.99 6.22
C VAL A 76 1.21 -7.06 4.90
N PHE A 77 1.60 -7.96 3.99
CA PHE A 77 0.91 -8.15 2.71
C PHE A 77 -0.47 -8.79 2.85
N GLU A 78 -0.66 -9.69 3.83
CA GLU A 78 -1.98 -10.27 4.10
C GLU A 78 -2.94 -9.20 4.62
N LYS A 79 -2.46 -8.37 5.55
CA LYS A 79 -3.23 -7.25 6.12
C LYS A 79 -3.56 -6.19 5.08
N GLU A 80 -2.62 -5.84 4.21
CA GLU A 80 -2.88 -4.93 3.08
C GLU A 80 -3.97 -5.48 2.17
N ARG A 81 -3.83 -6.73 1.73
CA ARG A 81 -4.80 -7.40 0.87
C ARG A 81 -6.19 -7.46 1.52
N PHE A 82 -6.25 -7.71 2.82
CA PHE A 82 -7.51 -7.65 3.57
C PHE A 82 -8.14 -6.26 3.47
N LEU A 83 -7.40 -5.19 3.80
CA LEU A 83 -7.91 -3.82 3.74
C LEU A 83 -8.33 -3.42 2.32
N HIS A 84 -7.55 -3.80 1.31
CA HIS A 84 -7.88 -3.55 -0.09
C HIS A 84 -9.20 -4.24 -0.49
N LYS A 85 -9.39 -5.49 -0.07
CA LYS A 85 -10.63 -6.23 -0.30
C LYS A 85 -11.80 -5.62 0.48
N TYR A 86 -11.59 -5.19 1.72
CA TYR A 86 -12.60 -4.54 2.56
C TYR A 86 -13.12 -3.25 1.92
N PHE A 87 -12.24 -2.44 1.32
CA PHE A 87 -12.59 -1.18 0.67
C PHE A 87 -12.75 -1.26 -0.85
N GLU A 88 -12.79 -2.45 -1.46
CA GLU A 88 -12.76 -2.64 -2.92
C GLU A 88 -13.83 -1.84 -3.66
N LYS A 89 -15.06 -1.79 -3.12
CA LYS A 89 -16.19 -1.04 -3.73
C LYS A 89 -15.96 0.48 -3.77
N ARG A 90 -14.99 0.99 -3.00
CA ARG A 90 -14.61 2.40 -2.91
C ARG A 90 -13.24 2.66 -3.50
N ARG A 91 -12.66 1.69 -4.23
CA ARG A 91 -11.39 1.88 -4.93
C ARG A 91 -11.53 2.98 -5.98
N TYR A 92 -10.59 3.90 -5.96
CA TYR A 92 -10.53 5.02 -6.88
C TYR A 92 -9.46 4.77 -7.95
N THR A 93 -9.80 5.05 -9.22
CA THR A 93 -8.86 4.98 -10.34
C THR A 93 -8.48 6.39 -10.76
N THR A 94 -7.23 6.78 -10.50
CA THR A 94 -6.71 8.11 -10.88
C THR A 94 -6.64 8.29 -12.39
N ALA A 95 -6.79 9.53 -12.88
CA ALA A 95 -6.83 9.84 -14.31
C ALA A 95 -5.53 9.48 -15.06
N LYS A 96 -4.37 9.68 -14.43
CA LYS A 96 -3.06 9.29 -14.93
C LYS A 96 -2.46 8.17 -14.09
N LYS A 97 -1.99 7.11 -14.76
CA LYS A 97 -1.33 5.96 -14.10
C LYS A 97 0.09 6.29 -13.65
N PHE A 98 0.39 5.99 -12.40
CA PHE A 98 1.72 6.04 -11.77
C PHE A 98 1.93 4.80 -10.87
N SER A 99 3.13 4.64 -10.33
CA SER A 99 3.43 3.50 -9.45
C SER A 99 2.63 3.59 -8.15
N GLY A 100 1.82 2.56 -7.86
CA GLY A 100 0.91 2.54 -6.70
C GLY A 100 -0.40 3.32 -6.88
N SER A 101 -0.79 3.65 -8.13
CA SER A 101 -2.06 4.35 -8.43
C SER A 101 -3.33 3.50 -8.20
N THR A 102 -3.21 2.17 -8.05
CA THR A 102 -4.35 1.26 -7.84
C THR A 102 -4.74 1.10 -6.37
N GLU A 103 -4.00 1.72 -5.46
CA GLU A 103 -4.12 1.53 -4.01
C GLU A 103 -4.79 2.73 -3.34
N PHE A 104 -5.59 3.50 -4.11
CA PHE A 104 -6.35 4.66 -3.65
C PHE A 104 -7.82 4.32 -3.47
N PHE A 105 -8.44 4.96 -2.50
CA PHE A 105 -9.84 4.75 -2.12
C PHE A 105 -10.51 6.11 -1.84
N GLU A 106 -11.75 6.26 -2.30
CA GLU A 106 -12.61 7.42 -2.02
C GLU A 106 -13.55 7.04 -0.85
N VAL A 107 -13.04 7.25 0.36
CA VAL A 107 -13.66 6.80 1.61
C VAL A 107 -13.27 7.77 2.75
N PRO A 108 -14.13 8.02 3.75
CA PRO A 108 -13.76 8.84 4.89
C PRO A 108 -12.51 8.32 5.60
N LEU A 109 -11.57 9.22 5.88
CA LEU A 109 -10.27 8.86 6.45
C LEU A 109 -10.41 8.13 7.80
N ASP A 110 -11.32 8.56 8.65
CA ASP A 110 -11.49 7.99 9.99
C ASP A 110 -12.09 6.58 9.95
N GLU A 111 -12.87 6.25 8.93
CA GLU A 111 -13.36 4.89 8.71
C GLU A 111 -12.21 3.94 8.37
N VAL A 112 -11.30 4.35 7.49
CA VAL A 112 -10.11 3.55 7.13
C VAL A 112 -9.20 3.36 8.35
N VAL A 113 -9.02 4.41 9.14
CA VAL A 113 -8.23 4.34 10.38
C VAL A 113 -8.84 3.36 11.36
N GLN A 114 -10.16 3.40 11.57
CA GLN A 114 -10.83 2.48 12.48
C GLN A 114 -10.60 1.02 12.08
N VAL A 115 -10.86 0.66 10.82
CA VAL A 115 -10.68 -0.71 10.31
C VAL A 115 -9.21 -1.14 10.37
N TYR A 116 -8.28 -0.23 10.12
CA TYR A 116 -6.84 -0.49 10.25
C TYR A 116 -6.42 -0.79 11.69
N GLU A 117 -6.88 -0.01 12.66
CA GLU A 117 -6.55 -0.26 14.07
C GLU A 117 -7.21 -1.56 14.54
N ASP A 118 -8.48 -1.80 14.18
CA ASP A 118 -9.17 -3.03 14.54
C ASP A 118 -8.49 -4.28 13.97
N LEU A 119 -7.93 -4.18 12.75
CA LEU A 119 -7.14 -5.26 12.14
C LEU A 119 -5.82 -5.49 12.87
N LEU A 120 -5.10 -4.42 13.23
CA LEU A 120 -3.82 -4.53 13.93
C LEU A 120 -3.94 -4.95 15.40
N GLU A 121 -5.09 -4.67 16.01
CA GLU A 121 -5.43 -5.11 17.37
C GLU A 121 -6.08 -6.51 17.40
N GLY A 122 -6.32 -7.13 16.23
CA GLY A 122 -6.88 -8.48 16.13
C GLY A 122 -8.38 -8.57 16.43
N LYS A 123 -9.10 -7.44 16.41
CA LYS A 123 -10.57 -7.39 16.59
C LYS A 123 -11.31 -7.86 15.34
N ILE A 124 -10.68 -7.70 14.18
CA ILE A 124 -11.12 -8.28 12.91
C ILE A 124 -9.97 -9.11 12.34
N GLY A 125 -10.27 -10.29 11.81
CA GLY A 125 -9.28 -11.23 11.31
C GLY A 125 -9.08 -11.17 9.80
N CYS A 126 -7.89 -11.55 9.34
CA CYS A 126 -7.62 -11.88 7.94
C CYS A 126 -8.24 -13.23 7.51
N GLU A 127 -9.05 -13.87 8.37
CA GLU A 127 -9.58 -15.22 8.14
C GLU A 127 -10.62 -15.23 7.01
N GLY A 128 -10.24 -15.91 5.94
CA GLY A 128 -11.10 -16.44 4.89
C GLY A 128 -10.61 -17.83 4.53
#